data_AF-A0A0B7MET4-F1
#
_entry.id   AF-A0A0B7MET4-F1
#
_cell.length_a   1.000
_cell.length_b   1.000
_cell.length_c   1.000
_cell.angle_alpha   90.00
_cell.angle_beta   90.00
_cell.angle_gamma   90.00
#
_symmetry.space_group_name_H-M   'P 1'
#
loop_
_entity.id
_entity.type
_entity.pdbx_description
1 polymer ?
#
loop_
_entity_poly.entity_id
_entity_poly.type
_entity_poly.pdbx_seq_one_letter_code
_entity_poly.pdbx_strand_id
1 'polypeptide(L)'
;MTGAWQDYLKRVIKMDESEIALMQRIAQMVPSHHCRCIIQMMIQREKEEMEMLCMLMGMDGREPCKEPKKPGSPVHRNTETTVILEEIPVMAPEGSLL
;
A
#
# COMPACT_ATOMS: atom_id res chain seq x y z
N MET A 1 7.50 21.23 12.65
CA MET A 1 8.01 21.06 11.27
C MET A 1 7.31 19.83 10.70
N THR A 2 6.34 20.04 9.81
CA THR A 2 5.80 18.96 8.96
C THR A 2 6.97 18.36 8.17
N GLY A 3 7.16 17.05 8.30
CA GLY A 3 8.41 16.37 7.95
C GLY A 3 8.73 16.41 6.46
N ALA A 4 10.02 16.41 6.10
CA ALA A 4 10.51 16.38 4.71
C ALA A 4 9.84 15.30 3.83
N TRP A 5 9.34 14.21 4.43
CA TRP A 5 8.59 13.15 3.75
C TRP A 5 7.19 13.60 3.28
N GLN A 6 6.51 14.49 4.02
CA GLN A 6 5.20 15.02 3.62
C GLN A 6 5.32 15.92 2.38
N ASP A 7 6.38 16.71 2.31
CA ASP A 7 6.64 17.53 1.11
C ASP A 7 7.07 16.68 -0.09
N TYR A 8 7.71 15.53 0.15
CA TYR A 8 7.95 14.54 -0.90
C TYR A 8 6.63 13.94 -1.41
N LEU A 9 5.74 13.50 -0.51
CA LEU A 9 4.42 12.97 -0.89
C LEU A 9 3.59 13.97 -1.68
N LYS A 10 3.56 15.26 -1.27
CA LYS A 10 2.87 16.30 -2.04
C LYS A 10 3.39 16.41 -3.48
N ARG A 11 4.70 16.24 -3.69
CA ARG A 11 5.29 16.26 -5.04
C ARG A 11 4.88 15.04 -5.86
N VAL A 12 4.85 13.86 -5.23
CA VAL A 12 4.39 12.62 -5.88
C VAL A 12 2.92 12.75 -6.27
N ILE A 13 2.04 13.13 -5.34
CA ILE A 13 0.60 13.33 -5.62
C ILE A 13 0.37 14.27 -6.82
N LYS A 14 1.12 15.38 -6.88
CA LYS A 14 1.02 16.33 -8.02
C LYS A 14 1.50 15.73 -9.35
N MET A 15 2.46 14.81 -9.30
CA MET A 15 2.92 14.06 -10.48
C MET A 15 1.84 13.09 -10.95
N ASP A 16 1.22 12.35 -10.03
CA ASP A 16 0.13 11.40 -10.30
C ASP A 16 -1.08 12.13 -10.92
N GLU A 17 -1.45 13.31 -10.39
CA GLU A 17 -2.48 14.18 -10.98
C GLU A 17 -2.18 14.51 -12.46
N SER A 18 -0.91 14.81 -12.76
CA SER A 18 -0.46 15.14 -14.11
C SER A 18 -0.45 13.91 -15.02
N GLU A 19 -0.07 12.74 -14.50
CA GLU A 19 -0.08 11.46 -15.20
C GLU A 19 -1.50 11.02 -15.55
N ILE A 20 -2.44 11.11 -14.60
CA ILE A 20 -3.86 10.86 -14.83
C ILE A 20 -4.40 11.77 -15.94
N ALA A 21 -4.12 13.07 -15.87
CA ALA A 21 -4.58 14.03 -16.88
C ALA A 21 -4.00 13.72 -18.27
N LEU A 22 -2.73 13.31 -18.35
CA LEU A 22 -2.09 12.89 -19.60
C LEU A 22 -2.74 11.63 -20.16
N MET A 23 -2.91 10.59 -19.33
CA MET A 23 -3.53 9.33 -19.75
C MET A 23 -4.98 9.54 -20.21
N GLN A 24 -5.74 10.43 -19.56
CA GLN A 24 -7.09 10.81 -20.00
C GLN A 24 -7.09 11.41 -21.41
N ARG A 25 -6.13 12.29 -21.73
CA ARG A 25 -5.99 12.86 -23.08
C ARG A 25 -5.61 11.78 -24.10
N ILE A 26 -4.69 10.87 -23.75
CA ILE A 26 -4.32 9.75 -24.62
C ILE A 26 -5.53 8.87 -24.90
N ALA A 27 -6.32 8.53 -23.88
CA ALA A 27 -7.53 7.73 -24.04
C ALA A 27 -8.56 8.36 -25.00
N GLN A 28 -8.63 9.69 -25.07
CA GLN A 28 -9.51 10.40 -26.02
C GLN A 28 -9.01 10.35 -27.47
N MET A 29 -7.69 10.25 -27.67
CA MET A 29 -7.06 10.27 -28.99
C MET A 29 -6.89 8.87 -29.60
N VAL A 30 -6.88 7.82 -28.77
CA VAL A 30 -6.65 6.45 -29.23
C VAL A 30 -7.89 5.90 -29.96
N PRO A 31 -7.76 5.47 -31.23
CA PRO A 31 -8.88 4.99 -32.02
C PRO A 31 -9.36 3.58 -31.61
N SER A 32 -8.43 2.74 -31.12
CA SER A 32 -8.72 1.37 -30.70
C SER A 32 -9.51 1.34 -29.38
N HIS A 33 -10.71 0.74 -29.42
CA HIS A 33 -11.51 0.52 -28.22
C HIS A 33 -10.76 -0.29 -27.16
N HIS A 34 -10.08 -1.36 -27.57
CA HIS A 34 -9.32 -2.22 -26.66
C HIS A 34 -8.20 -1.45 -25.95
N CYS A 35 -7.44 -0.63 -26.68
CA CYS A 35 -6.39 0.19 -26.09
C CYS A 35 -6.97 1.27 -25.16
N ARG A 36 -8.12 1.88 -25.50
CA ARG A 36 -8.82 2.79 -24.59
C ARG A 36 -9.20 2.10 -23.28
N CYS A 37 -9.72 0.88 -23.32
CA CYS A 37 -10.04 0.13 -22.11
C CYS A 37 -8.80 -0.09 -21.23
N ILE A 38 -7.66 -0.47 -21.81
CA ILE A 38 -6.40 -0.64 -21.08
C ILE A 38 -5.99 0.66 -20.39
N ILE A 39 -6.01 1.78 -21.11
CA ILE A 39 -5.64 3.09 -20.54
C ILE A 39 -6.60 3.49 -19.41
N GLN A 40 -7.90 3.23 -19.54
CA GLN A 40 -8.86 3.49 -18.48
C GLN A 40 -8.61 2.64 -17.23
N MET A 41 -8.18 1.38 -17.38
CA MET A 41 -7.76 0.56 -16.25
C MET A 41 -6.51 1.10 -15.57
N MET A 42 -5.53 1.61 -16.34
CA MET A 42 -4.34 2.27 -15.79
C MET A 42 -4.71 3.53 -15.01
N ILE A 43 -5.57 4.38 -15.57
CA ILE A 43 -6.08 5.59 -14.89
C ILE A 43 -6.78 5.23 -13.57
N GLN A 44 -7.57 4.16 -13.55
CA GLN A 44 -8.28 3.75 -12.35
C GLN A 44 -7.30 3.31 -11.25
N ARG A 45 -6.30 2.51 -11.62
CA ARG A 45 -5.24 2.09 -10.69
C ARG A 45 -4.44 3.28 -10.14
N GLU A 46 -4.07 4.22 -10.99
CA GLU A 46 -3.32 5.42 -10.60
C GLU A 46 -4.11 6.26 -9.57
N LYS A 47 -5.43 6.37 -9.74
CA LYS A 47 -6.30 7.05 -8.76
C LYS A 47 -6.30 6.36 -7.40
N GLU A 48 -6.32 5.03 -7.37
CA GLU A 48 -6.28 4.24 -6.13
C GLU A 48 -4.93 4.41 -5.41
N GLU A 49 -3.83 4.40 -6.17
CA GLU A 49 -2.49 4.65 -5.63
C GLU A 49 -2.38 6.08 -5.07
N MET A 50 -2.85 7.09 -5.81
CA MET A 50 -2.88 8.49 -5.36
C MET A 50 -3.78 8.70 -4.12
N GLU A 51 -4.92 8.03 -4.01
CA GLU A 51 -5.80 8.08 -2.83
C GLU A 51 -5.08 7.51 -1.59
N MET A 52 -4.34 6.42 -1.75
CA MET A 52 -3.53 5.84 -0.68
C MET A 52 -2.43 6.81 -0.20
N LEU A 53 -1.79 7.55 -1.11
CA LEU A 53 -0.82 8.60 -0.74
C LEU A 53 -1.50 9.77 -0.02
N CYS A 54 -2.71 10.17 -0.43
CA CYS A 54 -3.49 11.18 0.27
C CYS A 54 -3.85 10.75 1.70
N MET A 55 -4.26 9.48 1.89
CA MET A 55 -4.51 8.92 3.21
C MET A 55 -3.25 8.94 4.08
N LEU A 56 -2.10 8.54 3.54
CA LEU A 56 -0.81 8.56 4.24
C LEU A 56 -0.42 9.98 4.68
N MET A 57 -0.71 10.99 3.85
CA MET A 57 -0.47 12.40 4.18
C MET A 57 -1.36 12.89 5.33
N GLY A 58 -2.56 12.32 5.49
CA GLY A 58 -3.52 12.63 6.55
C GLY A 58 -3.27 11.91 7.88
N MET A 59 -2.34 10.95 7.94
CA MET A 59 -1.98 10.26 9.18
C MET A 59 -1.19 11.18 10.12
N ASP A 60 -1.56 11.21 11.40
CA ASP A 60 -0.93 12.05 12.43
C ASP A 60 0.58 11.81 12.54
N GLY A 61 1.37 12.70 11.91
CA GLY A 61 2.71 13.16 12.25
C GLY A 61 3.84 12.14 12.50
N ARG A 62 3.55 10.84 12.56
CA ARG A 62 4.54 9.79 12.73
C ARG A 62 5.27 9.63 11.43
N GLU A 63 6.57 9.93 11.48
CA GLU A 63 7.48 9.62 10.39
C GLU A 63 7.34 8.12 10.03
N PRO A 64 7.18 7.77 8.75
CA PRO A 64 7.21 6.37 8.33
C PRO A 64 8.47 5.69 8.88
N CYS A 65 8.33 4.47 9.40
CA CYS A 65 9.47 3.71 9.93
C CYS A 65 10.60 3.67 8.89
N LYS A 66 11.80 4.15 9.27
CA LYS A 66 12.97 4.21 8.37
C LYS A 66 13.50 2.84 7.96
N GLU A 67 13.06 1.78 8.63
CA GLU A 67 13.45 0.40 8.34
C GLU A 67 12.21 -0.45 8.06
N PRO A 68 12.17 -1.20 6.94
CA PRO A 68 11.22 -2.28 6.79
C PRO A 68 11.51 -3.30 7.91
N LYS A 69 10.57 -3.46 8.85
CA LYS A 69 10.70 -4.47 9.89
C LYS A 69 10.83 -5.83 9.21
N LYS A 70 11.98 -6.49 9.39
CA LYS A 70 12.09 -7.92 9.06
C LYS A 70 11.00 -8.66 9.84
N PRO A 71 10.18 -9.51 9.18
CA PRO A 71 9.27 -10.37 9.90
C PRO A 71 10.12 -11.33 10.75
N GLY A 72 10.09 -11.14 12.08
CA GLY A 72 10.75 -12.05 13.03
C GLY A 72 11.77 -11.45 13.99
N SER A 73 12.01 -10.13 14.03
CA SER A 73 12.84 -9.57 15.11
C SER A 73 12.00 -9.34 16.37
N PRO A 74 12.22 -10.09 17.47
CA PRO A 74 11.49 -9.87 18.71
C PRO A 74 11.90 -8.51 19.28
N VAL A 75 10.89 -7.69 19.58
CA VAL A 75 11.07 -6.48 20.39
C VAL A 75 11.55 -6.96 21.76
N HIS A 76 12.79 -6.65 22.14
CA HIS A 76 13.23 -6.79 23.54
C HIS A 76 12.41 -5.81 24.39
N ARG A 77 11.24 -6.25 24.88
CA ARG A 77 10.57 -5.65 26.02
C ARG A 77 11.14 -6.29 27.27
N ASN A 78 12.03 -5.58 27.95
CA ASN A 78 12.34 -5.88 29.33
C ASN A 78 11.15 -5.44 30.19
N THR A 79 10.22 -6.34 30.45
CA THR A 79 9.39 -6.34 31.68
C THR A 79 8.68 -7.68 31.78
N GLU A 80 8.86 -8.31 32.92
CA GLU A 80 8.27 -9.58 33.34
C GLU A 80 6.77 -9.62 33.08
N THR A 81 6.31 -10.53 32.24
CA THR A 81 4.94 -11.05 32.30
C THR A 81 4.98 -12.46 31.72
N THR A 82 4.93 -13.44 32.60
CA THR A 82 4.72 -14.85 32.27
C THR A 82 3.40 -14.98 31.50
N VAL A 83 3.47 -15.29 30.21
CA VAL A 83 2.30 -15.74 29.43
C VAL A 83 2.44 -17.25 29.29
N ILE A 84 1.58 -17.98 30.00
CA ILE A 84 1.39 -19.42 29.82
C ILE A 84 0.78 -19.60 28.43
N LEU A 85 1.52 -20.24 27.53
CA LEU A 85 1.00 -20.68 26.23
C LEU A 85 0.12 -21.91 26.50
N GLU A 86 -1.20 -21.74 26.47
CA GLU A 86 -2.08 -22.88 26.20
C GLU A 86 -1.90 -23.27 24.74
N GLU A 87 -1.36 -24.47 24.52
CA GLU A 87 -1.26 -25.09 23.21
C GLU A 87 -2.66 -25.32 22.65
N ILE A 88 -2.99 -24.68 21.53
CA ILE A 88 -4.18 -25.00 20.74
C ILE A 88 -3.87 -26.29 19.96
N PRO A 89 -4.58 -27.41 20.17
CA PRO A 89 -4.34 -28.62 19.39
C PRO A 89 -4.80 -28.43 17.94
N VAL A 90 -3.85 -28.53 17.02
CA VAL A 90 -4.09 -28.52 15.57
C VAL A 90 -4.77 -29.84 15.19
N MET A 91 -6.05 -29.78 14.83
CA MET A 91 -6.71 -30.90 14.15
C MET A 91 -6.20 -31.00 12.71
N ALA A 92 -5.53 -32.11 12.39
CA ALA A 92 -5.09 -32.44 11.04
C ALA A 92 -6.29 -32.70 10.12
N PRO A 93 -6.23 -32.29 8.84
CA PRO A 93 -7.25 -32.65 7.86
C PRO A 93 -7.00 -34.08 7.37
N GLU A 94 -7.90 -35.00 7.68
CA GLU A 94 -7.90 -36.33 7.06
C GLU A 94 -8.31 -36.20 5.60
N GLY A 95 -7.37 -36.49 4.70
CA GLY A 95 -7.59 -36.57 3.28
C GLY A 95 -6.78 -37.70 2.67
N SER A 96 -7.50 -38.76 2.29
CA SER A 96 -7.19 -39.76 1.25
C SER A 96 -5.91 -40.58 1.37
N LEU A 97 -6.10 -41.87 1.66
CA LEU A 97 -5.34 -42.95 1.03
C LEU A 97 -6.32 -43.98 0.45
N LEU A 98 -6.14 -44.20 -0.86
CA LEU A 98 -6.49 -45.33 -1.73
C LEU A 98 -7.28 -46.50 -1.13
#